data_AF-A0A3A8KBU3-F1
#
_entry.id   AF-A0A3A8KBU3-F1
#
_cell.length_a   1.000
_cell.length_b   1.000
_cell.length_c   1.000
_cell.angle_alpha   90.00
_cell.angle_beta   90.00
_cell.angle_gamma   90.00
#
_symmetry.space_group_name_H-M   'P 1'
#
loop_
_entity.id
_entity.type
_entity.pdbx_description
1 polymer ?
#
loop_
_entity_poly.entity_id
_entity_poly.type
_entity_poly.pdbx_seq_one_letter_code
_entity_poly.pdbx_strand_id
1 'polypeptide(L)'
;PNLECTLSAPATARVGESVEVLFKLTNRSAQPVWVLKWQTPLEGILGTVFQVTRDGTEVQYQGPMVKRAAPSASSYEALAPGATAENRVEVTQAYDFKTPGTYRITFRDELMDVATRQEDVPRPGGDYKPTPVKCAPVDVTLTAR
;
A
#
# COMPACT_ATOMS: atom_id res chain seq x y z
N PRO A 1 -0.80 13.81 12.20
CA PRO A 1 0.19 14.04 11.12
C PRO A 1 -0.57 14.23 9.79
N ASN A 2 -0.05 15.00 8.84
CA ASN A 2 -0.68 15.18 7.53
C ASN A 2 0.08 14.36 6.48
N LEU A 3 -0.55 13.28 6.00
CA LEU A 3 0.02 12.35 5.03
C LEU A 3 -0.88 12.30 3.80
N GLU A 4 -0.30 12.54 2.64
CA GLU A 4 -0.99 12.38 1.36
C GLU A 4 -0.63 11.03 0.76
N CYS A 5 -1.64 10.26 0.36
CA CYS A 5 -1.46 8.98 -0.29
C CYS A 5 -1.91 9.06 -1.76
N THR A 6 -1.11 8.53 -2.67
CA THR A 6 -1.51 8.37 -4.07
C THR A 6 -1.18 6.98 -4.59
N LEU A 7 -2.05 6.48 -5.47
CA LEU A 7 -1.83 5.27 -6.26
C LEU A 7 -1.74 5.66 -7.73
N SER A 8 -0.92 4.93 -8.48
CA SER A 8 -0.85 5.03 -9.94
C SER A 8 -0.65 3.64 -10.53
N ALA A 9 -1.29 3.38 -11.66
CA ALA A 9 -1.22 2.13 -12.41
C ALA A 9 -1.37 2.45 -13.91
N PRO A 10 -0.96 1.55 -14.81
CA PRO A 10 -1.27 1.71 -16.23
C PRO A 10 -2.79 1.73 -16.44
N ALA A 11 -3.28 2.60 -17.33
CA ALA A 11 -4.71 2.67 -17.62
C ALA A 11 -5.24 1.40 -18.33
N THR A 12 -4.37 0.71 -19.07
CA THR A 12 -4.66 -0.50 -19.83
C THR A 12 -3.53 -1.51 -19.72
N ALA A 13 -3.87 -2.79 -19.80
CA ALA A 13 -2.92 -3.91 -19.89
C ALA A 13 -3.56 -5.06 -20.67
N ARG A 14 -2.76 -6.02 -21.16
CA ARG A 14 -3.25 -7.27 -21.76
C ARG A 14 -3.16 -8.43 -20.79
N VAL A 15 -4.04 -9.41 -20.95
CA VAL A 15 -3.93 -10.69 -20.22
C VAL A 15 -2.54 -11.30 -20.43
N GLY A 16 -1.85 -11.56 -19.32
CA GLY A 16 -0.48 -12.10 -19.29
C GLY A 16 0.62 -11.05 -19.14
N GLU A 17 0.30 -9.76 -19.18
CA GLU A 17 1.23 -8.68 -18.83
C GLU A 17 1.23 -8.42 -17.32
N SER A 18 2.37 -7.98 -16.79
CA SER A 18 2.50 -7.53 -15.41
C SER A 18 1.76 -6.21 -15.21
N VAL A 19 0.89 -6.16 -14.21
CA VAL A 19 0.24 -4.91 -13.78
C VAL A 19 0.94 -4.42 -12.52
N GLU A 20 1.63 -3.29 -12.65
CA GLU A 20 2.33 -2.66 -11.53
C GLU A 20 1.51 -1.49 -10.96
N VAL A 21 1.47 -1.41 -9.64
CA VAL A 21 0.89 -0.29 -8.89
C VAL A 21 2.01 0.44 -8.17
N LEU A 22 2.13 1.74 -8.42
CA LEU A 22 2.99 2.65 -7.68
C LEU A 22 2.20 3.24 -6.51
N PHE A 23 2.65 2.95 -5.30
CA PHE A 23 2.16 3.55 -4.07
C PHE A 23 3.11 4.68 -3.65
N LYS A 24 2.57 5.84 -3.30
CA LYS A 24 3.33 6.97 -2.75
C LYS A 24 2.68 7.49 -1.50
N LEU A 25 3.51 7.76 -0.50
CA LEU A 25 3.13 8.40 0.75
C LEU A 25 4.00 9.63 0.98
N THR A 26 3.38 10.81 0.95
CA THR A 26 4.06 12.09 1.07
C THR A 26 3.76 12.74 2.42
N ASN A 27 4.80 13.15 3.14
CA ASN A 27 4.64 13.94 4.35
C ASN A 27 4.33 15.40 4.01
N ARG A 28 3.08 15.81 4.23
CA ARG A 28 2.59 17.18 4.03
C ARG A 28 2.59 18.02 5.31
N SER A 29 3.20 17.51 6.39
CA SER A 29 3.36 18.25 7.63
C SER A 29 4.71 18.97 7.70
N ALA A 30 4.84 19.91 8.65
CA ALA A 30 6.07 20.67 8.87
C ALA A 30 7.11 19.95 9.75
N GLN A 31 6.81 18.73 10.20
CA GLN A 31 7.67 17.95 11.09
C GLN A 31 7.94 16.57 10.48
N PRO A 32 9.07 15.92 10.81
CA PRO A 32 9.30 14.54 10.41
C PRO A 32 8.24 13.61 11.00
N VAL A 33 7.95 12.53 10.27
CA VAL A 33 7.07 11.45 10.73
C VAL A 33 7.72 10.10 10.49
N TRP A 34 7.37 9.11 11.31
CA TRP A 34 7.83 7.73 11.20
C TRP A 34 6.62 6.85 10.97
N VAL A 35 6.57 6.20 9.82
CA VAL A 35 5.43 5.38 9.38
C VAL A 35 5.83 3.92 9.43
N LEU A 36 5.07 3.08 10.13
CA LEU A 36 5.29 1.64 10.09
C LEU A 36 4.96 1.12 8.68
N LYS A 37 5.93 0.50 8.00
CA LYS A 37 5.75 0.00 6.62
C LYS A 37 4.78 -1.18 6.52
N TRP A 38 4.50 -1.84 7.64
CA TRP A 38 3.69 -3.04 7.67
C TRP A 38 2.28 -2.80 7.16
N GLN A 39 1.74 -3.80 6.45
CA GLN A 39 0.42 -3.72 5.83
C GLN A 39 0.29 -2.59 4.80
N THR A 40 1.42 -2.13 4.27
CA THR A 40 1.45 -1.16 3.16
C THR A 40 2.25 -1.71 1.99
N PRO A 41 2.05 -1.21 0.76
CA PRO A 41 2.90 -1.58 -0.36
C PRO A 41 4.38 -1.20 -0.19
N LEU A 42 4.77 -0.37 0.80
CA LEU A 42 6.17 0.00 1.05
C LEU A 42 7.06 -1.20 1.43
N GLU A 43 6.48 -2.30 1.90
CA GLU A 43 7.18 -3.58 2.16
C GLU A 43 6.89 -4.65 1.10
N GLY A 44 6.21 -4.30 0.01
CA GLY A 44 5.67 -5.23 -0.96
C GLY A 44 4.26 -5.71 -0.59
N ILE A 45 3.78 -6.75 -1.29
CA ILE A 45 2.43 -7.32 -1.09
C ILE A 45 2.54 -8.55 -0.18
N LEU A 46 2.76 -8.33 1.12
CA LEU A 46 2.94 -9.37 2.14
C LEU A 46 1.69 -9.59 3.00
N GLY A 47 0.52 -9.40 2.38
CA GLY A 47 -0.81 -9.49 2.97
C GLY A 47 -1.84 -8.76 2.11
N THR A 48 -3.06 -8.63 2.62
CA THR A 48 -4.20 -8.01 1.93
C THR A 48 -4.14 -6.47 1.96
N VAL A 49 -3.06 -5.88 1.42
CA VAL A 49 -2.86 -4.41 1.42
C VAL A 49 -3.76 -3.67 0.42
N PHE A 50 -4.30 -4.39 -0.56
CA PHE A 50 -5.27 -3.87 -1.53
C PHE A 50 -6.60 -4.58 -1.41
N GLN A 51 -7.67 -3.88 -1.75
CA GLN A 51 -8.92 -4.46 -2.20
C GLN A 51 -8.96 -4.35 -3.72
N VAL A 52 -9.23 -5.47 -4.40
CA VAL A 52 -9.29 -5.52 -5.87
C VAL A 52 -10.67 -6.01 -6.27
N THR A 53 -11.31 -5.32 -7.21
CA THR A 53 -12.56 -5.76 -7.84
C THR A 53 -12.43 -5.76 -9.34
N ARG A 54 -12.97 -6.77 -10.02
CA ARG A 54 -13.16 -6.83 -11.47
C ARG A 54 -14.62 -6.63 -11.78
N ASP A 55 -14.95 -5.57 -12.52
CA ASP A 55 -16.33 -5.25 -12.92
C ASP A 55 -17.31 -5.26 -11.73
N GLY A 56 -16.85 -4.75 -10.57
CA GLY A 56 -17.62 -4.72 -9.32
C GLY A 56 -17.60 -6.02 -8.49
N THR A 57 -17.05 -7.11 -9.01
CA THR A 57 -16.90 -8.38 -8.27
C THR A 57 -15.52 -8.45 -7.61
N GLU A 58 -15.46 -8.79 -6.32
CA GLU A 58 -14.20 -8.91 -5.58
C GLU A 58 -13.28 -10.00 -6.18
N VAL A 59 -12.01 -9.65 -6.33
CA VAL A 59 -10.93 -10.57 -6.69
C VAL A 59 -10.15 -10.91 -5.43
N GLN A 60 -10.21 -12.18 -5.04
CA GLN A 60 -9.58 -12.65 -3.81
C GLN A 60 -8.06 -12.57 -3.87
N TYR A 61 -7.45 -12.21 -2.74
CA TYR A 61 -6.01 -12.23 -2.56
C TYR A 61 -5.47 -13.66 -2.52
N GLN A 62 -4.38 -13.90 -3.25
CA GLN A 62 -3.72 -15.21 -3.40
C GLN A 62 -2.22 -15.15 -3.09
N GLY A 63 -1.73 -13.99 -2.64
CA GLY A 63 -0.31 -13.79 -2.35
C GLY A 63 0.14 -14.26 -0.96
N PRO A 64 1.41 -13.99 -0.59
CA PRO A 64 1.99 -14.38 0.69
C PRO A 64 1.35 -13.71 1.90
N MET A 65 1.02 -14.48 2.94
CA MET A 65 0.59 -13.94 4.23
C MET A 65 1.73 -14.08 5.26
N VAL A 66 2.35 -12.97 5.64
CA VAL A 66 3.51 -12.99 6.56
C VAL A 66 3.08 -12.70 8.00
N LYS A 67 3.47 -13.59 8.92
CA LYS A 67 3.42 -13.32 10.36
C LYS A 67 4.69 -12.57 10.79
N ARG A 68 4.52 -11.52 11.59
CA ARG A 68 5.61 -10.61 12.00
C ARG A 68 5.91 -10.77 13.49
N ALA A 69 7.19 -10.62 13.87
CA ALA A 69 7.58 -10.40 15.27
C ALA A 69 7.17 -8.99 15.71
N ALA A 70 7.63 -8.50 16.87
CA ALA A 70 7.49 -7.07 17.20
C ALA A 70 8.33 -6.20 16.24
N PRO A 71 7.88 -4.98 15.89
CA PRO A 71 8.59 -4.14 14.94
C PRO A 71 9.87 -3.61 15.55
N SER A 72 10.90 -3.53 14.73
CA SER A 72 12.14 -2.81 15.03
C SER A 72 12.09 -1.39 14.47
N ALA A 73 13.06 -0.55 14.81
CA ALA A 73 13.22 0.77 14.20
C ALA A 73 13.30 0.70 12.65
N SER A 74 13.91 -0.35 12.09
CA SER A 74 14.00 -0.54 10.62
C SER A 74 12.68 -0.92 9.94
N SER A 75 11.66 -1.26 10.72
CA SER A 75 10.30 -1.48 10.22
C SER A 75 9.59 -0.18 9.86
N TYR A 76 10.10 0.96 10.36
CA TYR A 76 9.54 2.28 10.09
C TYR A 76 10.27 2.97 8.93
N GLU A 77 9.51 3.76 8.19
CA GLU A 77 9.98 4.68 7.17
C GLU A 77 9.98 6.09 7.74
N ALA A 78 11.14 6.76 7.73
CA ALA A 78 11.27 8.12 8.23
C ALA A 78 11.06 9.12 7.09
N LEU A 79 10.03 9.95 7.20
CA LEU A 79 9.67 10.96 6.20
C LEU A 79 9.91 12.35 6.76
N ALA A 80 10.94 13.03 6.25
CA ALA A 80 11.13 14.46 6.48
C ALA A 80 9.94 15.29 5.93
N PRO A 81 9.77 16.56 6.36
CA PRO A 81 8.78 17.46 5.75
C PRO A 81 8.93 17.52 4.23
N GLY A 82 7.84 17.26 3.49
CA GLY A 82 7.83 17.23 2.03
C GLY A 82 8.40 15.96 1.38
N ALA A 83 9.02 15.06 2.16
CA ALA A 83 9.57 13.82 1.62
C ALA A 83 8.46 12.82 1.24
N THR A 84 8.76 11.98 0.26
CA THR A 84 7.88 10.92 -0.24
C THR A 84 8.58 9.58 -0.12
N ALA A 85 7.90 8.60 0.49
CA ALA A 85 8.25 7.19 0.35
C ALA A 85 7.38 6.57 -0.74
N GLU A 86 7.99 5.76 -1.58
CA GLU A 86 7.27 5.10 -2.66
C GLU A 86 7.78 3.68 -2.88
N ASN A 87 6.87 2.82 -3.36
CA ASN A 87 7.24 1.50 -3.83
C ASN A 87 6.33 1.09 -4.98
N ARG A 88 6.89 0.34 -5.94
CA ARG A 88 6.16 -0.24 -7.06
C ARG A 88 5.99 -1.73 -6.80
N VAL A 89 4.76 -2.22 -6.89
CA VAL A 89 4.41 -3.62 -6.62
C VAL A 89 3.60 -4.21 -7.76
N GLU A 90 3.92 -5.44 -8.14
CA GLU A 90 3.22 -6.16 -9.20
C GLU A 90 1.99 -6.89 -8.62
N VAL A 91 0.78 -6.41 -8.93
CA VAL A 91 -0.46 -6.98 -8.37
C VAL A 91 -0.84 -8.31 -9.02
N THR A 92 -0.35 -8.60 -10.23
CA THR A 92 -0.56 -9.87 -10.94
C THR A 92 0.09 -11.08 -10.25
N GLN A 93 1.04 -10.84 -9.34
CA GLN A 93 1.62 -11.91 -8.51
C GLN A 93 0.74 -12.32 -7.33
N ALA A 94 -0.25 -11.50 -6.98
CA ALA A 94 -1.03 -11.61 -5.75
C ALA A 94 -2.55 -11.71 -5.96
N TYR A 95 -3.03 -11.40 -7.15
CA TYR A 95 -4.46 -11.39 -7.52
C TYR A 95 -4.65 -12.00 -8.91
N ASP A 96 -5.84 -12.54 -9.17
CA ASP A 96 -6.15 -13.15 -10.46
C ASP A 96 -6.50 -12.10 -11.52
N PHE A 97 -5.56 -11.87 -12.44
CA PHE A 97 -5.70 -11.00 -13.62
C PHE A 97 -5.75 -11.82 -14.92
N LYS A 98 -6.35 -13.02 -14.92
CA LYS A 98 -6.43 -13.88 -16.12
C LYS A 98 -7.64 -13.60 -17.01
N THR A 99 -8.62 -12.84 -16.51
CA THR A 99 -9.85 -12.54 -17.24
C THR A 99 -9.89 -11.06 -17.63
N PRO A 100 -10.18 -10.72 -18.90
CA PRO A 100 -10.43 -9.34 -19.29
C PRO A 100 -11.53 -8.68 -18.45
N GLY A 101 -11.48 -7.35 -18.32
CA GLY A 101 -12.41 -6.56 -17.52
C GLY A 101 -11.77 -5.33 -16.92
N THR A 102 -12.54 -4.51 -16.21
CA THR A 102 -12.02 -3.32 -15.52
C THR A 102 -11.71 -3.68 -14.07
N TYR A 103 -10.44 -3.61 -13.71
CA TYR A 103 -9.96 -3.87 -12.36
C TYR A 103 -9.81 -2.56 -11.62
N ARG A 104 -10.53 -2.42 -10.51
CA ARG A 104 -10.37 -1.32 -9.56
C ARG A 104 -9.52 -1.77 -8.39
N ILE A 105 -8.45 -1.05 -8.12
CA ILE A 105 -7.47 -1.35 -7.07
C ILE A 105 -7.54 -0.21 -6.05
N THR A 106 -7.83 -0.56 -4.80
CA THR A 106 -7.97 0.38 -3.69
C THR A 106 -7.01 -0.01 -2.58
N PHE A 107 -6.30 0.95 -1.99
CA PHE A 107 -5.57 0.70 -0.74
C PHE A 107 -6.59 0.46 0.38
N ARG A 108 -6.51 -0.70 1.03
CA ARG A 108 -7.61 -1.24 1.85
C ARG A 108 -7.70 -0.59 3.23
N ASP A 109 -6.57 -0.53 3.93
CA ASP A 109 -6.53 -0.27 5.36
C ASP A 109 -5.91 1.11 5.65
N GLU A 110 -5.89 1.50 6.92
CA GLU A 110 -5.15 2.66 7.40
C GLU A 110 -3.67 2.33 7.63
N LEU A 111 -2.85 3.36 7.88
CA LEU A 111 -1.48 3.12 8.33
C LEU A 111 -1.51 2.60 9.76
N MET A 112 -0.91 1.44 9.99
CA MET A 112 -0.97 0.74 11.28
C MET A 112 -0.39 1.57 12.44
N ASP A 113 0.74 2.26 12.24
CA ASP A 113 1.30 3.21 13.21
C ASP A 113 1.97 4.38 12.52
N VAL A 114 1.76 5.58 13.07
CA VAL A 114 2.48 6.79 12.69
C VAL A 114 2.90 7.56 13.94
N ALA A 115 4.18 7.91 14.02
CA ALA A 115 4.72 8.77 15.07
C ALA A 115 5.26 10.08 14.51
N THR A 116 5.25 11.12 15.33
CA THR A 116 5.82 12.45 15.02
C THR A 116 7.11 12.72 15.80
N ARG A 117 7.61 11.72 16.54
CA ARG A 117 8.86 11.75 17.28
C ARG A 117 9.57 10.40 17.13
N GLN A 118 10.88 10.42 16.99
CA GLN A 118 11.66 9.21 16.75
C GLN A 118 11.67 8.29 17.97
N GLU A 119 11.72 8.85 19.17
CA GLU A 119 11.74 8.09 20.43
C GLU A 119 10.44 7.33 20.72
N ASP A 120 9.36 7.65 20.01
CA ASP A 120 8.08 6.95 20.13
C ASP A 120 8.04 5.63 19.33
N VAL A 121 9.04 5.34 18.49
CA VAL A 121 9.08 4.13 17.64
C VAL A 121 10.30 3.25 17.94
N PRO A 122 10.14 1.91 17.99
CA PRO A 122 8.88 1.17 17.88
C PRO A 122 8.03 1.29 19.15
N ARG A 123 6.70 1.41 19.00
CA ARG A 123 5.79 1.33 20.14
C ARG A 123 5.78 -0.09 20.72
N PRO A 124 5.98 -0.27 22.04
CA PRO A 124 5.95 -1.59 22.66
C PRO A 124 4.53 -2.15 22.70
N GLY A 125 4.41 -3.47 22.88
CA GLY A 125 3.15 -4.12 23.25
C GLY A 125 2.00 -4.05 22.24
N GLY A 126 2.20 -3.47 21.05
CA GLY A 126 1.13 -3.27 20.09
C GLY A 126 0.31 -2.01 20.31
N ASP A 127 0.81 -1.04 21.08
CA ASP A 127 0.19 0.28 21.31
C ASP A 127 0.25 1.20 20.06
N TYR A 128 0.11 0.61 18.88
CA TYR A 128 0.13 1.30 17.59
C TYR A 128 -0.96 2.37 17.55
N LYS A 129 -0.68 3.46 16.83
CA LYS A 129 -1.62 4.55 16.61
C LYS A 129 -2.05 4.55 15.14
N PRO A 130 -3.14 3.84 14.81
CA PRO A 130 -3.63 3.80 13.45
C PRO A 130 -3.94 5.20 12.95
N THR A 131 -3.53 5.47 11.72
CA THR A 131 -3.69 6.79 11.10
C THR A 131 -4.34 6.61 9.74
N PRO A 132 -5.57 7.11 9.55
CA PRO A 132 -6.24 6.99 8.28
C PRO A 132 -5.52 7.79 7.20
N VAL A 133 -5.39 7.19 6.03
CA VAL A 133 -4.94 7.86 4.81
C VAL A 133 -5.90 7.54 3.69
N LYS A 134 -6.20 8.53 2.85
CA LYS A 134 -7.10 8.36 1.71
C LYS A 134 -6.28 8.33 0.43
N CYS A 135 -6.17 7.17 -0.19
CA CYS A 135 -5.62 7.01 -1.52
C CYS A 135 -6.80 6.97 -2.50
N ALA A 136 -6.75 7.74 -3.59
CA ALA A 136 -7.69 7.55 -4.67
C ALA A 136 -7.48 6.15 -5.29
N PRO A 137 -8.55 5.36 -5.52
CA PRO A 137 -8.43 4.09 -6.21
C PRO A 137 -8.00 4.30 -7.67
N VAL A 138 -7.38 3.28 -8.24
CA VAL A 138 -6.95 3.28 -9.64
C VAL A 138 -7.67 2.19 -10.42
N ASP A 139 -8.01 2.47 -11.67
CA ASP A 139 -8.67 1.54 -12.57
C ASP A 139 -7.70 1.11 -13.68
N VAL A 140 -7.69 -0.19 -13.97
CA VAL A 140 -6.89 -0.80 -15.03
C VAL A 140 -7.83 -1.61 -15.91
N THR A 141 -7.91 -1.26 -17.19
CA THR A 141 -8.69 -2.05 -18.16
C THR A 141 -7.82 -3.17 -18.72
N LEU A 142 -8.16 -4.42 -18.41
CA LEU A 142 -7.46 -5.57 -18.92
C LEU A 142 -8.15 -6.10 -20.18
N THR A 143 -7.43 -6.15 -21.29
CA THR A 143 -7.94 -6.66 -22.58
C THR A 143 -7.42 -8.05 -22.88
N ALA A 144 -8.08 -8.76 -23.80
CA ALA A 144 -7.54 -10.01 -24.35
C ALA A 144 -6.16 -9.79 -24.97
N ARG A 145 -5.41 -10.89 -25.10
CA ARG A 145 -4.06 -10.90 -25.68
C ARG A 145 -4.08 -10.49 -27.15
#